data_AF-A0A1Q7KBF4-F1
#
_entry.id   AF-A0A1Q7KBF4-F1
#
_cell.length_a   1.000
_cell.length_b   1.000
_cell.length_c   1.000
_cell.angle_alpha   90.00
_cell.angle_beta   90.00
_cell.angle_gamma   90.00
#
_symmetry.space_group_name_H-M   'P 1'
#
loop_
_entity.id
_entity.type
_entity.pdbx_description
1 polymer ?
#
loop_
_entity_poly.entity_id
_entity_poly.type
_entity_poly.pdbx_seq_one_letter_code
_entity_poly.pdbx_strand_id
1 'polypeptide(L)'
;MQIFLKGNSASALAQAEGIYLLVRAHNITGDERYLAEAKKAFGAFMVDYDNGGVASEEGRDSIFLQLLAKPGFQKTYVLNGHTNSLLYIWKYYEYTHDYRALIVFGKGINWLVSNLYKYDAGDWSYYDQMGNRARDNYHLGHVMQLSKLYEITGEPALKEYSDRFAAYAKEGL
;
A
#
# COMPACT_ATOMS: atom_id res chain seq x y z
N MET A 1 5.25 -1.72 18.60
CA MET A 1 4.04 -0.91 18.88
C MET A 1 3.05 -1.07 17.73
N GLN A 2 1.81 -1.49 17.98
CA GLN A 2 0.75 -1.60 16.97
C GLN A 2 -0.24 -0.46 17.24
N ILE A 3 -0.50 0.40 16.24
CA ILE A 3 -1.39 1.55 16.41
C ILE A 3 -2.83 1.03 16.27
N PHE A 4 -3.45 0.66 17.38
CA PHE A 4 -4.87 0.31 17.41
C PHE A 4 -5.73 1.57 17.42
N LEU A 5 -6.57 1.73 16.40
CA LEU A 5 -7.74 2.61 16.52
C LEU A 5 -8.73 1.92 17.46
N LYS A 6 -9.41 2.68 18.34
CA LYS A 6 -10.40 2.13 19.29
C LYS A 6 -11.38 1.21 18.57
N GLY A 7 -11.31 -0.09 18.89
CA GLY A 7 -12.03 -1.18 18.26
C GLY A 7 -11.18 -1.88 17.21
N ASN A 8 -10.62 -3.06 17.55
CA ASN A 8 -9.81 -4.01 16.76
C ASN A 8 -9.67 -3.72 15.25
N SER A 9 -9.09 -2.58 14.91
CA SER A 9 -8.91 -2.14 13.53
C SER A 9 -7.56 -1.50 13.38
N ALA A 10 -6.91 -1.85 12.27
CA ALA A 10 -5.59 -1.37 11.92
C ALA A 10 -5.60 -0.86 10.47
N SER A 11 -4.53 -0.18 10.07
CA SER A 11 -4.38 0.33 8.71
C SER A 11 -2.98 0.03 8.21
N ALA A 12 -2.87 -0.65 7.08
CA ALA A 12 -1.59 -0.90 6.42
C ALA A 12 -0.86 0.41 6.11
N LEU A 13 -1.60 1.45 5.72
CA LEU A 13 -1.03 2.76 5.41
C LEU A 13 -0.45 3.41 6.66
N ALA A 14 -1.25 3.51 7.73
CA ALA A 14 -0.76 4.10 8.99
C ALA A 14 0.42 3.31 9.57
N GLN A 15 0.39 1.98 9.43
CA GLN A 15 1.48 1.10 9.85
C GLN A 15 2.76 1.38 9.04
N ALA A 16 2.66 1.47 7.71
CA ALA A 16 3.80 1.73 6.82
C ALA A 16 4.38 3.14 7.05
N GLU A 17 3.52 4.15 7.21
CA GLU A 17 3.92 5.52 7.52
C GLU A 17 4.62 5.63 8.87
N GLY A 18 4.09 4.98 9.91
CA GLY A 18 4.70 4.95 11.23
C GLY A 18 6.08 4.29 11.22
N ILE A 19 6.22 3.17 10.49
CA ILE A 19 7.51 2.49 10.32
C ILE A 19 8.51 3.39 9.58
N TYR A 20 8.08 4.05 8.50
CA TYR A 20 8.93 4.98 7.76
C TYR A 20 9.36 6.17 8.62
N LEU A 21 8.47 6.71 9.47
CA LEU A 21 8.80 7.77 10.41
C LEU A 21 9.87 7.33 11.42
N LEU A 22 9.75 6.11 11.97
CA LEU A 22 10.75 5.55 12.88
C LEU A 22 12.11 5.38 12.18
N VAL A 23 12.12 4.88 10.95
CA VAL A 23 13.34 4.79 10.14
C VAL A 23 13.96 6.17 9.91
N ARG A 24 13.14 7.19 9.61
CA ARG A 24 13.61 8.56 9.44
C ARG A 24 14.16 9.15 10.73
N ALA A 25 13.54 8.86 11.87
CA ALA A 25 14.04 9.28 13.17
C ALA A 25 15.41 8.65 13.46
N HIS A 26 15.55 7.33 13.26
CA HIS A 26 16.83 6.63 13.37
C HIS A 26 17.91 7.27 12.49
N ASN A 27 17.60 7.58 11.22
CA ASN A 27 18.54 8.19 10.30
C ASN A 27 19.04 9.57 10.76
N ILE A 28 18.22 10.32 11.48
CA ILE A 28 18.55 11.67 11.95
C ILE A 28 19.31 11.61 13.29
N THR A 29 18.90 10.72 14.20
CA THR A 29 19.39 10.72 15.58
C THR A 29 20.47 9.69 15.87
N GLY A 30 20.57 8.62 15.06
CA GLY A 30 21.38 7.44 15.35
C GLY A 30 20.87 6.60 16.54
N ASP A 31 19.66 6.87 17.05
CA ASP A 31 19.11 6.14 18.19
C ASP A 31 18.47 4.83 17.77
N GLU A 32 19.19 3.73 18.03
CA GLU A 32 18.82 2.34 17.69
C GLU A 32 17.43 1.92 18.16
N ARG A 33 16.85 2.58 19.17
CA ARG A 33 15.49 2.29 19.64
C ARG A 33 14.46 2.49 18.53
N TYR A 34 14.64 3.49 17.67
CA TYR A 34 13.73 3.74 16.57
C TYR A 34 13.78 2.63 15.51
N LEU A 35 14.98 2.18 15.13
CA LEU A 35 15.15 1.08 14.17
C LEU A 35 14.63 -0.24 14.74
N ALA A 36 14.89 -0.50 16.03
CA ALA A 36 14.37 -1.68 16.72
C ALA A 36 12.83 -1.70 16.72
N GLU A 37 12.18 -0.58 17.03
CA GLU A 37 10.72 -0.48 16.98
C GLU A 37 10.17 -0.57 15.55
N ALA A 38 10.85 -0.01 14.55
CA ALA A 38 10.48 -0.15 13.14
C ALA A 38 10.49 -1.62 12.71
N LYS A 39 11.54 -2.37 13.05
CA LYS A 39 11.67 -3.81 12.73
C LYS A 39 10.60 -4.68 13.40
N LYS A 40 10.21 -4.34 14.64
CA LYS A 40 9.10 -5.00 15.34
C LYS A 40 7.76 -4.67 14.70
N ALA A 41 7.51 -3.38 14.44
CA ALA A 41 6.29 -2.89 13.82
C ALA A 41 6.08 -3.48 12.41
N PHE A 42 7.15 -3.75 11.67
CA PHE A 42 7.07 -4.40 10.35
C PHE A 42 6.37 -5.77 10.38
N GLY A 43 6.39 -6.45 11.54
CA GLY A 43 5.74 -7.74 11.71
C GLY A 43 4.23 -7.76 11.40
N ALA A 44 3.55 -6.62 11.49
CA ALA A 44 2.13 -6.52 11.18
C ALA A 44 1.78 -6.87 9.72
N PHE A 45 2.71 -6.68 8.78
CA PHE A 45 2.52 -7.05 7.36
C PHE A 45 2.69 -8.55 7.09
N MET A 46 3.19 -9.30 8.07
CA MET A 46 3.38 -10.76 7.97
C MET A 46 2.25 -11.54 8.64
N VAL A 47 1.26 -10.84 9.18
CA VAL A 47 0.09 -11.43 9.82
C VAL A 47 -1.11 -11.16 8.93
N ASP A 48 -1.93 -12.18 8.71
CA ASP A 48 -3.16 -12.03 7.94
C ASP A 48 -4.18 -11.14 8.67
N TYR A 49 -4.97 -10.41 7.89
CA TYR A 49 -6.05 -9.52 8.28
C TYR A 49 -6.98 -10.16 9.31
N ASP A 50 -7.39 -11.41 9.10
CA ASP A 50 -8.34 -12.10 9.99
C ASP A 50 -7.69 -12.51 11.32
N ASN A 51 -6.35 -12.53 11.38
CA ASN A 51 -5.56 -12.80 12.57
C ASN A 51 -5.01 -11.53 13.24
N GLY A 52 -5.53 -10.34 12.87
CA GLY A 52 -5.17 -9.06 13.47
C GLY A 52 -3.94 -8.38 12.85
N GLY A 53 -3.52 -8.82 11.67
CA GLY A 53 -2.53 -8.12 10.86
C GLY A 53 -3.14 -7.05 9.94
N VAL A 54 -2.34 -6.57 8.99
CA VAL A 54 -2.76 -5.52 8.04
C VAL A 54 -2.67 -5.93 6.57
N ALA A 55 -2.22 -7.15 6.29
CA ALA A 55 -2.19 -7.72 4.95
C ALA A 55 -3.24 -8.83 4.84
N SER A 56 -3.83 -9.04 3.67
CA SER A 56 -4.60 -10.25 3.40
C SER A 56 -3.92 -11.09 2.31
N GLU A 57 -3.91 -12.40 2.48
CA GLU A 57 -3.48 -13.33 1.44
C GLU A 57 -4.58 -13.44 0.37
N GLU A 58 -4.21 -13.21 -0.89
CA GLU A 58 -5.12 -13.09 -2.03
C GLU A 58 -4.70 -14.03 -3.18
N GLY A 59 -4.05 -15.13 -2.83
CA GLY A 59 -3.54 -16.14 -3.75
C GLY A 59 -2.11 -16.57 -3.43
N ARG A 60 -1.51 -17.37 -4.32
CA ARG A 60 -0.09 -17.72 -4.21
C ARG A 60 0.75 -16.49 -4.52
N ASP A 61 1.62 -16.10 -3.59
CA ASP A 61 2.55 -14.96 -3.72
C ASP A 61 1.87 -13.63 -4.08
N SER A 62 0.68 -13.41 -3.52
CA SER A 62 -0.20 -12.29 -3.81
C SER A 62 -0.87 -11.82 -2.54
N ILE A 63 -0.65 -10.57 -2.14
CA ILE A 63 -1.25 -9.98 -0.94
C ILE A 63 -1.88 -8.63 -1.23
N PHE A 64 -2.92 -8.29 -0.47
CA PHE A 64 -3.43 -6.92 -0.41
C PHE A 64 -3.06 -6.26 0.92
N LEU A 65 -2.75 -4.96 0.88
CA LEU A 65 -2.40 -4.17 2.06
C LEU A 65 -3.63 -3.35 2.46
N GLN A 66 -4.29 -3.79 3.54
CA GLN A 66 -5.64 -3.36 3.89
C GLN A 66 -5.62 -1.97 4.56
N LEU A 67 -6.22 -0.97 3.89
CA LEU A 67 -6.36 0.37 4.46
C LEU A 67 -7.16 0.35 5.75
N LEU A 68 -8.20 -0.49 5.81
CA LEU A 68 -9.02 -0.75 6.98
C LEU A 68 -8.98 -2.25 7.26
N ALA A 69 -8.09 -2.67 8.13
CA ALA A 69 -7.95 -4.04 8.60
C ALA A 69 -8.90 -4.30 9.77
N LYS A 70 -10.04 -4.97 9.57
CA LYS A 70 -11.05 -5.21 10.61
C LYS A 70 -11.60 -6.65 10.55
N PRO A 71 -11.08 -7.59 11.36
CA PRO A 71 -11.49 -9.00 11.32
C PRO A 71 -13.01 -9.19 11.31
N GLY A 72 -13.50 -10.08 10.43
CA GLY A 72 -14.93 -10.38 10.28
C GLY A 72 -15.74 -9.35 9.48
N PHE A 73 -15.11 -8.30 8.94
CA PHE A 73 -15.75 -7.35 8.01
C PHE A 73 -15.27 -7.59 6.58
N GLN A 74 -16.15 -7.29 5.61
CA GLN A 74 -15.82 -7.38 4.19
C GLN A 74 -14.61 -6.50 3.84
N LYS A 75 -13.62 -7.10 3.15
CA LYS A 75 -12.47 -6.40 2.60
C LYS A 75 -12.91 -5.50 1.45
N THR A 76 -12.56 -4.22 1.49
CA THR A 76 -12.99 -3.21 0.49
C THR A 76 -11.97 -3.01 -0.63
N TYR A 77 -10.71 -3.39 -0.43
CA TYR A 77 -9.63 -3.27 -1.41
C TYR A 77 -9.44 -1.82 -1.90
N VAL A 78 -9.12 -0.91 -0.98
CA VAL A 78 -8.91 0.51 -1.28
C VAL A 78 -7.55 0.75 -1.95
N LEU A 79 -7.55 1.26 -3.19
CA LEU A 79 -6.35 1.33 -4.04
C LEU A 79 -5.26 2.22 -3.45
N ASN A 80 -5.58 3.46 -3.08
CA ASN A 80 -4.59 4.41 -2.57
C ASN A 80 -3.90 3.93 -1.28
N GLY A 81 -4.61 3.16 -0.45
CA GLY A 81 -4.09 2.60 0.78
C GLY A 81 -3.04 1.54 0.50
N HIS A 82 -3.31 0.67 -0.47
CA HIS A 82 -2.37 -0.36 -0.89
C HIS A 82 -1.12 0.23 -1.56
N THR A 83 -1.30 1.11 -2.54
CA THR A 83 -0.18 1.68 -3.31
C THR A 83 0.72 2.57 -2.44
N ASN A 84 0.17 3.43 -1.57
CA ASN A 84 0.99 4.21 -0.64
C ASN A 84 1.72 3.31 0.36
N SER A 85 1.07 2.26 0.87
CA SER A 85 1.74 1.32 1.78
C SER A 85 2.94 0.68 1.10
N LEU A 86 2.82 0.26 -0.17
CA LEU A 86 3.95 -0.27 -0.95
C LEU A 86 5.10 0.74 -1.08
N LEU A 87 4.80 2.01 -1.37
CA LEU A 87 5.83 3.05 -1.47
C LEU A 87 6.59 3.26 -0.15
N TYR A 88 5.92 3.20 0.99
CA TYR A 88 6.57 3.30 2.31
C TYR A 88 7.33 2.03 2.69
N ILE A 89 6.82 0.84 2.33
CA ILE A 89 7.52 -0.43 2.52
C ILE A 89 8.80 -0.45 1.68
N TRP A 90 8.77 0.06 0.45
CA TRP A 90 9.97 0.20 -0.38
C TRP A 90 11.02 1.10 0.29
N LYS A 91 10.62 2.28 0.77
CA LYS A 91 11.53 3.19 1.51
C LYS A 91 12.11 2.55 2.77
N TYR A 92 11.32 1.73 3.47
CA TYR A 92 11.80 0.95 4.60
C TYR A 92 12.85 -0.07 4.15
N TYR A 93 12.61 -0.79 3.05
CA TYR A 93 13.58 -1.72 2.48
C TYR A 93 14.88 -1.03 2.04
N GLU A 94 14.80 0.10 1.35
CA GLU A 94 15.97 0.88 0.91
C GLU A 94 16.88 1.26 2.08
N TYR A 95 16.30 1.57 3.23
CA TYR A 95 17.05 1.96 4.41
C TYR A 95 17.59 0.77 5.21
N THR A 96 16.80 -0.28 5.36
CA THR A 96 17.09 -1.38 6.29
C THR A 96 17.70 -2.62 5.65
N HIS A 97 17.54 -2.76 4.33
CA HIS A 97 17.79 -3.98 3.56
C HIS A 97 17.10 -5.24 4.15
N ASP A 98 15.99 -5.06 4.85
CA ASP A 98 15.22 -6.16 5.41
C ASP A 98 14.47 -6.90 4.29
N TYR A 99 14.93 -8.10 3.95
CA TYR A 99 14.34 -8.93 2.90
C TYR A 99 12.85 -9.24 3.10
N ARG A 100 12.35 -9.19 4.34
CA ARG A 100 10.90 -9.34 4.60
C ARG A 100 10.10 -8.25 3.91
N ALA A 101 10.66 -7.03 3.84
CA ALA A 101 10.02 -5.91 3.15
C ALA A 101 10.02 -6.09 1.64
N LEU A 102 11.09 -6.63 1.06
CA LEU A 102 11.13 -6.96 -0.36
C LEU A 102 10.09 -8.03 -0.72
N ILE A 103 9.91 -9.05 0.12
CA ILE A 103 8.90 -10.10 -0.07
C ILE A 103 7.48 -9.51 -0.03
N VAL A 104 7.15 -8.73 1.01
CA VAL A 104 5.84 -8.07 1.15
C VAL A 104 5.57 -7.14 -0.02
N PHE A 105 6.57 -6.34 -0.42
CA PHE A 105 6.48 -5.44 -1.56
C PHE A 105 6.19 -6.21 -2.85
N GLY A 106 6.98 -7.24 -3.17
CA GLY A 106 6.80 -8.05 -4.38
C GLY A 106 5.43 -8.72 -4.44
N LYS A 107 4.98 -9.35 -3.34
CA LYS A 107 3.63 -9.96 -3.27
C LYS A 107 2.51 -8.92 -3.47
N GLY A 108 2.70 -7.71 -2.97
CA GLY A 108 1.73 -6.63 -3.17
C GLY A 108 1.71 -6.12 -4.61
N ILE A 109 2.87 -5.98 -5.25
CA ILE A 109 2.97 -5.64 -6.68
C ILE A 109 2.28 -6.70 -7.55
N ASN A 110 2.50 -7.99 -7.28
CA ASN A 110 1.85 -9.08 -7.98
C ASN A 110 0.32 -8.97 -7.93
N TRP A 111 -0.22 -8.70 -6.73
CA TRP A 111 -1.65 -8.48 -6.56
C TRP A 111 -2.12 -7.24 -7.34
N LEU A 112 -1.41 -6.13 -7.21
CA LEU A 112 -1.77 -4.86 -7.85
C LEU A 112 -1.86 -5.02 -9.37
N VAL A 113 -0.80 -5.50 -10.01
CA VAL A 113 -0.74 -5.72 -11.46
C VAL A 113 -1.88 -6.61 -11.93
N SER A 114 -2.17 -7.68 -11.19
CA SER A 114 -3.24 -8.63 -11.53
C SER A 114 -4.66 -8.08 -11.31
N ASN A 115 -4.82 -6.95 -10.62
CA ASN A 115 -6.13 -6.42 -10.22
C ASN A 115 -6.40 -4.99 -10.68
N LEU A 116 -5.45 -4.30 -11.32
CA LEU A 116 -5.60 -2.91 -11.74
C LEU A 116 -6.83 -2.66 -12.63
N TYR A 117 -7.18 -3.64 -13.48
CA TYR A 117 -8.37 -3.57 -14.33
C TYR A 117 -9.68 -3.38 -13.54
N LYS A 118 -9.74 -3.84 -12.29
CA LYS A 118 -10.92 -3.68 -11.42
C LYS A 118 -11.12 -2.25 -10.93
N TYR A 119 -10.10 -1.40 -11.08
CA TYR A 119 -10.13 0.00 -10.67
C TYR A 119 -10.37 0.96 -11.83
N ASP A 120 -10.51 0.45 -13.04
CA ASP A 120 -10.80 1.25 -14.24
C ASP A 120 -12.31 1.34 -14.46
N ALA A 121 -12.87 2.53 -14.34
CA ALA A 121 -14.29 2.79 -14.60
C ALA A 121 -14.57 3.05 -16.09
N GLY A 122 -13.54 3.08 -16.95
CA GLY A 122 -13.62 3.42 -18.36
C GLY A 122 -13.50 4.91 -18.68
N ASP A 123 -13.69 5.76 -17.67
CA ASP A 123 -13.62 7.24 -17.77
C ASP A 123 -13.01 7.87 -16.51
N TRP A 124 -12.67 7.07 -15.51
CA TRP A 124 -12.11 7.48 -14.23
C TRP A 124 -11.52 6.28 -13.48
N SER A 125 -10.95 6.50 -12.30
CA SER A 125 -10.56 5.40 -11.40
C SER A 125 -11.58 5.18 -10.30
N TYR A 126 -11.84 3.93 -9.94
CA TYR A 126 -12.46 3.59 -8.67
C TYR A 126 -11.47 3.78 -7.50
N TYR A 127 -12.00 4.20 -6.35
CA TYR A 127 -11.31 4.29 -5.07
C TYR A 127 -11.03 2.91 -4.48
N ASP A 128 -11.98 2.00 -4.63
CA ASP A 128 -11.97 0.67 -4.06
C ASP A 128 -12.67 -0.34 -4.99
N GLN A 129 -12.57 -1.64 -4.70
CA GLN A 129 -13.23 -2.67 -5.51
C GLN A 129 -14.74 -2.81 -5.21
N MET A 130 -15.31 -1.91 -4.41
CA MET A 130 -16.76 -1.82 -4.19
C MET A 130 -17.44 -0.92 -5.24
N GLY A 131 -16.68 -0.37 -6.18
CA GLY A 131 -17.18 0.48 -7.27
C GLY A 131 -17.37 1.94 -6.87
N ASN A 132 -16.83 2.36 -5.72
CA ASN A 132 -16.86 3.78 -5.33
C ASN A 132 -15.92 4.58 -6.23
N ARG A 133 -16.40 5.61 -6.93
CA ARG A 133 -15.52 6.48 -7.73
C ARG A 133 -14.57 7.27 -6.85
N ALA A 134 -13.30 7.37 -7.27
CA ALA A 134 -12.32 8.18 -6.57
C ALA A 134 -12.68 9.67 -6.67
N ARG A 135 -12.53 10.41 -5.57
CA ARG A 135 -12.49 11.88 -5.62
C ARG A 135 -11.23 12.33 -6.33
N ASP A 136 -11.21 13.57 -6.83
CA ASP A 136 -10.13 14.14 -7.64
C ASP A 136 -8.74 13.92 -7.02
N ASN A 137 -8.60 14.21 -5.73
CA ASN A 137 -7.34 14.03 -5.02
C ASN A 137 -6.87 12.57 -4.97
N TYR A 138 -7.80 11.62 -4.87
CA TYR A 138 -7.46 10.19 -4.89
C TYR A 138 -7.17 9.69 -6.28
N HIS A 139 -7.90 10.16 -7.30
CA HIS A 139 -7.63 9.81 -8.69
C HIS A 139 -6.24 10.28 -9.13
N LEU A 140 -5.94 11.56 -8.90
CA LEU A 140 -4.60 12.12 -9.15
C LEU A 140 -3.55 11.41 -8.29
N GLY A 141 -3.92 11.02 -7.06
CA GLY A 141 -3.12 10.16 -6.20
C GLY A 141 -2.76 8.83 -6.87
N HIS A 142 -3.74 8.11 -7.44
CA HIS A 142 -3.53 6.84 -8.13
C HIS A 142 -2.56 6.99 -9.30
N VAL A 143 -2.74 8.03 -10.13
CA VAL A 143 -1.82 8.35 -11.24
C VAL A 143 -0.37 8.45 -10.73
N MET A 144 -0.16 9.29 -9.73
CA MET A 144 1.18 9.54 -9.17
C MET A 144 1.78 8.32 -8.49
N GLN A 145 0.96 7.54 -7.78
CA GLN A 145 1.41 6.34 -7.06
C GLN A 145 1.82 5.24 -8.03
N LEU A 146 1.02 4.98 -9.06
CA LEU A 146 1.32 3.96 -10.07
C LEU A 146 2.57 4.33 -10.87
N SER A 147 2.73 5.62 -11.22
CA SER A 147 3.95 6.11 -11.88
C SER A 147 5.20 5.85 -11.03
N LYS A 148 5.16 6.17 -9.73
CA LYS A 148 6.29 5.91 -8.82
C LYS A 148 6.58 4.42 -8.63
N LEU A 149 5.55 3.58 -8.55
CA LEU A 149 5.75 2.14 -8.47
C LEU A 149 6.31 1.58 -9.77
N TYR A 150 5.97 2.13 -10.93
CA TYR A 150 6.62 1.81 -12.20
C TYR A 150 8.10 2.21 -12.19
N GLU A 151 8.46 3.41 -11.72
CA GLU A 151 9.87 3.84 -11.60
C GLU A 151 10.69 2.86 -10.74
N ILE A 152 10.09 2.28 -9.70
CA ILE A 152 10.74 1.32 -8.79
C ILE A 152 10.87 -0.07 -9.43
N THR A 153 9.83 -0.54 -10.12
CA THR A 153 9.70 -1.97 -10.50
C THR A 153 9.97 -2.25 -11.97
N GLY A 154 9.77 -1.26 -12.83
CA GLY A 154 9.73 -1.44 -14.28
C GLY A 154 8.49 -2.17 -14.81
N GLU A 155 7.49 -2.47 -13.96
CA GLU A 155 6.31 -3.26 -14.36
C GLU A 155 5.39 -2.49 -15.33
N PRO A 156 5.27 -2.91 -16.61
CA PRO A 156 4.61 -2.11 -17.65
C PRO A 156 3.14 -1.80 -17.35
N ALA A 157 2.43 -2.72 -16.70
CA ALA A 157 1.02 -2.54 -16.34
C ALA A 157 0.82 -1.32 -15.41
N LEU A 158 1.76 -1.05 -14.49
CA LEU A 158 1.68 0.11 -13.61
C LEU A 158 1.73 1.42 -14.42
N LYS A 159 2.60 1.47 -15.42
CA LYS A 159 2.70 2.62 -16.33
C LYS A 159 1.43 2.76 -17.18
N GLU A 160 0.95 1.67 -17.74
CA GLU A 160 -0.26 1.65 -18.58
C GLU A 160 -1.45 2.26 -17.84
N TYR A 161 -1.71 1.82 -16.61
CA TYR A 161 -2.83 2.34 -15.81
C TYR A 161 -2.58 3.75 -15.29
N SER A 162 -1.34 4.12 -14.98
CA SER A 162 -0.98 5.51 -14.64
C SER A 162 -1.31 6.46 -15.80
N ASP A 163 -0.85 6.13 -17.01
CA ASP A 163 -1.07 6.93 -18.23
C ASP A 163 -2.56 7.01 -18.58
N ARG A 164 -3.28 5.88 -18.47
CA ARG A 164 -4.72 5.81 -18.74
C ARG A 164 -5.52 6.68 -17.79
N PHE A 165 -5.28 6.57 -16.48
CA PHE A 165 -5.95 7.43 -15.50
C PHE A 165 -5.56 8.90 -15.71
N ALA A 166 -4.31 9.21 -16.06
CA ALA A 166 -3.90 10.56 -16.39
C ALA A 166 -4.62 11.15 -17.61
N ALA A 167 -4.98 10.32 -18.60
CA ALA A 167 -5.77 10.74 -19.77
C ALA A 167 -7.19 11.14 -19.36
N TYR A 168 -7.84 10.35 -18.49
CA TYR A 168 -9.18 10.67 -17.98
C TYR A 168 -9.24 12.03 -17.27
N ALA A 169 -8.21 12.37 -16.49
CA ALA A 169 -8.12 13.68 -15.83
C ALA A 169 -7.99 14.88 -16.79
N LYS A 170 -7.53 14.66 -18.03
CA LYS A 170 -7.45 15.73 -19.05
C LYS A 170 -8.76 15.92 -19.80
N GLU A 171 -9.59 14.89 -19.88
CA GLU A 171 -10.90 14.93 -20.58
C GLU A 171 -12.03 15.47 -19.69
N GLY A 172 -11.87 15.43 -18.36
CA GLY A 172 -12.84 15.95 -17.39
C GLY A 172 -12.72 17.44 -17.01
N LEU A 173 -11.83 18.18 -17.67
CA LEU A 173 -11.65 19.64 -17.56
C LEU A 173 -12.16 20.34 -18.82
#